data_AF-A0A2G7GNA3-F1
#
_entry.id   AF-A0A2G7GNA3-F1
#
_cell.length_a   1.000
_cell.length_b   1.000
_cell.length_c   1.000
_cell.angle_alpha   90.00
_cell.angle_beta   90.00
_cell.angle_gamma   90.00
#
_symmetry.space_group_name_H-M   'P 1'
#
loop_
_entity.id
_entity.type
_entity.pdbx_description
1 polymer ?
#
loop_
_entity_poly.entity_id
_entity_poly.type
_entity_poly.pdbx_seq_one_letter_code
_entity_poly.pdbx_strand_id
1 'polypeptide(L)' 'MGNSKVFADFHNTDAQGRLRLNCAGTIADLAKQKIQLQNDRCLTLYSEDLEVDGVVQYSRKRRYHDSRK' A
#
# COMPACT_ATOMS: atom_id res chain seq x y z
N MET A 1 -20.62 -2.69 1.98
CA MET A 1 -19.75 -1.54 1.69
C MET A 1 -18.47 -2.09 1.09
N GLY A 2 -18.21 -1.83 -0.18
CA GLY A 2 -17.04 -2.40 -0.87
C GLY A 2 -15.75 -1.71 -0.43
N ASN A 3 -14.70 -2.50 -0.22
CA ASN A 3 -13.37 -1.96 0.01
C ASN A 3 -12.90 -1.18 -1.23
N SER A 4 -12.12 -0.13 -1.01
CA SER A 4 -11.53 0.64 -2.11
C SER A 4 -10.54 -0.24 -2.88
N LYS A 5 -10.75 -0.34 -4.19
CA LYS A 5 -9.91 -1.12 -5.10
C LYS A 5 -8.79 -0.24 -5.63
N VAL A 6 -7.54 -0.68 -5.53
CA VAL A 6 -6.39 0.03 -6.09
C VAL A 6 -5.54 -0.91 -6.90
N PHE A 7 -5.07 -0.45 -8.06
CA PHE A 7 -4.17 -1.24 -8.88
C PHE A 7 -2.88 -1.49 -8.13
N ALA A 8 -2.38 -2.73 -8.14
CA ALA A 8 -1.11 -3.08 -7.54
C ALA A 8 -0.37 -4.11 -8.40
N ASP A 9 0.93 -3.90 -8.53
CA ASP A 9 1.81 -4.82 -9.25
C ASP A 9 2.39 -5.84 -8.25
N PHE A 10 1.98 -7.10 -8.37
CA PHE A 10 2.45 -8.21 -7.53
C PHE A 10 3.93 -8.55 -7.75
N HIS A 11 4.52 -8.14 -8.87
CA HIS A 11 5.97 -8.23 -9.05
C HIS A 11 6.72 -7.11 -8.34
N ASN A 12 6.06 -6.01 -8.00
CA ASN A 12 6.64 -4.89 -7.26
C ASN A 12 6.58 -5.16 -5.74
N THR A 13 7.24 -6.24 -5.33
CA THR A 13 7.40 -6.63 -3.93
C THR A 13 8.80 -6.30 -3.44
N ASP A 14 8.93 -5.97 -2.16
CA ASP A 14 10.23 -5.89 -1.52
C ASP A 14 10.78 -7.28 -1.17
N ALA A 15 12.04 -7.33 -0.71
CA ALA A 15 12.69 -8.57 -0.27
C ALA A 15 11.99 -9.27 0.91
N GLN A 16 11.01 -8.63 1.54
CA GLN A 16 10.17 -9.20 2.61
C GLN A 16 8.79 -9.64 2.10
N GLY A 17 8.54 -9.56 0.79
CA GLY A 17 7.26 -9.92 0.16
C GLY A 17 6.17 -8.86 0.30
N ARG A 18 6.50 -7.61 0.65
CA ARG A 18 5.52 -6.53 0.77
C ARG A 18 5.35 -5.80 -0.56
N LEU A 19 4.10 -5.69 -1.01
CA LEU A 19 3.72 -4.92 -2.19
C LEU A 19 3.96 -3.41 -1.99
N ARG A 20 4.65 -2.79 -2.95
CA ARG A 20 4.88 -1.35 -2.96
C ARG A 20 3.77 -0.64 -3.74
N LEU A 21 2.98 0.14 -3.00
CA LEU A 21 1.89 0.96 -3.54
C LEU A 21 2.41 2.28 -4.16
N ASN A 22 3.40 2.20 -5.05
CA ASN A 22 4.01 3.36 -5.72
C ASN A 22 3.83 3.34 -7.26
N CYS A 23 3.04 2.40 -7.78
CA CYS A 23 2.79 2.29 -9.21
C CYS A 23 1.92 3.45 -9.69
N ALA A 24 2.11 3.90 -10.94
CA ALA A 24 1.33 5.00 -11.51
C ALA A 24 -0.18 4.73 -11.46
N GLY A 25 -0.59 3.47 -11.72
CA GLY A 25 -1.97 3.03 -11.59
C GLY A 25 -2.51 3.16 -10.16
N THR A 26 -1.71 2.74 -9.17
CA THR A 26 -2.07 2.88 -7.74
C THR A 26 -2.31 4.34 -7.38
N ILE A 27 -1.41 5.25 -7.78
CA ILE A 27 -1.52 6.68 -7.48
C ILE A 27 -2.74 7.29 -8.18
N ALA A 28 -3.00 6.92 -9.43
CA ALA A 28 -4.17 7.37 -10.18
C ALA A 28 -5.47 6.93 -9.51
N ASP A 29 -5.57 5.68 -9.06
CA ASP A 29 -6.75 5.18 -8.35
C ASP A 29 -6.95 5.86 -7.01
N LEU A 30 -5.87 6.01 -6.23
CA LEU A 30 -5.90 6.72 -4.95
C LEU A 30 -6.38 8.16 -5.12
N ALA A 31 -5.89 8.87 -6.16
CA ALA A 31 -6.30 10.23 -6.46
C ALA A 31 -7.76 10.30 -6.95
N LYS A 32 -8.15 9.41 -7.87
CA LYS A 32 -9.50 9.34 -8.45
C LYS A 32 -10.56 9.05 -7.40
N GLN A 33 -10.26 8.13 -6.48
CA GLN A 33 -11.16 7.72 -5.39
C GLN A 33 -10.98 8.56 -4.11
N LYS A 34 -10.02 9.50 -4.09
CA LYS A 34 -9.64 10.32 -2.93
C LYS A 34 -9.34 9.47 -1.69
N ILE A 35 -8.70 8.32 -1.88
CA ILE A 35 -8.32 7.41 -0.80
C ILE A 35 -7.06 7.92 -0.15
N GLN A 36 -7.11 8.10 1.17
CA GLN A 36 -5.91 8.31 1.97
C GLN A 36 -5.41 6.97 2.49
N LEU A 37 -4.19 6.60 2.12
CA LEU A 37 -3.48 5.47 2.70
C LEU A 37 -3.28 5.75 4.20
N GLN A 38 -3.81 4.89 5.06
CA GLN A 38 -3.66 4.97 6.51
C GLN A 38 -3.21 3.61 7.02
N ASN A 39 -2.43 3.58 8.10
CA ASN A 39 -2.09 2.29 8.73
C ASN A 39 -3.36 1.52 9.10
N ASP A 40 -3.29 0.20 8.97
CA ASP A 40 -4.38 -0.73 9.29
C ASP A 40 -5.63 -0.55 8.41
N ARG A 41 -5.51 0.21 7.31
CA ARG A 41 -6.60 0.36 6.34
C ARG A 41 -6.63 -0.83 5.39
N CYS A 42 -7.79 -1.48 5.31
CA CYS A 42 -8.05 -2.53 4.33
C CYS A 42 -8.28 -1.92 2.94
N LEU A 43 -7.59 -2.46 1.94
CA LEU A 43 -7.73 -2.14 0.53
C LEU A 43 -7.77 -3.43 -0.27
N THR A 44 -8.53 -3.43 -1.36
CA THR A 44 -8.48 -4.53 -2.32
C THR A 44 -7.45 -4.16 -3.39
N LEU A 45 -6.39 -4.93 -3.48
CA LEU A 45 -5.35 -4.80 -4.48
C LEU A 45 -5.76 -5.63 -5.70
N TYR A 46 -5.80 -5.02 -6.88
CA TYR A 46 -6.09 -5.74 -8.11
C TYR A 46 -4.94 -5.61 -9.12
N SER A 47 -4.71 -6.67 -9.89
CA SER A 47 -3.85 -6.70 -11.07
C SER A 47 -4.67 -7.12 -12.29
N GLU A 48 -4.01 -7.36 -13.43
CA GLU A 48 -4.67 -7.78 -14.66
C GLU A 48 -5.47 -9.08 -14.49
N ASP A 49 -4.97 -10.02 -13.67
CA ASP A 49 -5.55 -11.36 -13.54
C ASP A 49 -5.99 -11.72 -12.10
N LEU A 50 -5.67 -10.90 -11.09
CA LEU A 50 -5.86 -11.25 -9.68
C LEU A 50 -6.41 -10.09 -8.86
N GLU A 51 -7.29 -10.39 -7.89
CA GLU A 51 -7.70 -9.47 -6.83
C GLU A 51 -7.40 -10.10 -5.47
N VAL A 52 -6.80 -9.33 -4.56
CA VAL A 52 -6.51 -9.76 -3.19
C VAL A 52 -6.84 -8.64 -2.22
N ASP A 53 -7.34 -8.99 -1.04
CA ASP A 53 -7.45 -8.03 0.05
C ASP A 53 -6.12 -7.89 0.80
N GLY A 54 -5.75 -6.65 1.09
CA GLY A 54 -4.52 -6.30 1.79
C GLY A 54 -4.74 -5.21 2.83
N VAL A 55 -3.82 -5.15 3.81
CA VAL A 55 -3.81 -4.10 4.82
C VAL A 55 -2.62 -3.18 4.57
N VAL A 56 -2.86 -1.88 4.57
CA VAL A 56 -1.82 -0.87 4.40
C VAL A 56 -0.96 -0.82 5.66
N GLN A 57 0.34 -1.04 5.48
CA GLN A 57 1.33 -0.91 6.54
C GLN A 57 2.44 0.03 6.11
N TYR A 58 2.51 1.21 6.73
CA TYR A 58 3.63 2.11 6.61
C TYR A 58 4.87 1.51 7.27
N SER A 59 6.00 1.50 6.56
CA SER A 59 7.27 1.13 7.14
C SER A 59 7.63 2.14 8.26
N ARG A 60 7.50 1.76 9.53
CA ARG A 60 7.87 2.58 10.71
C ARG A 60 9.38 2.85 10.84
N LYS A 61 10.14 2.89 9.75
CA LYS A 61 11.60 3.10 9.81
C LYS A 61 11.93 4.59 9.86
N ARG A 62 11.63 5.21 11.00
CA ARG A 62 12.34 6.41 11.46
C ARG A 62 12.85 6.12 12.87
N ARG A 63 14.01 5.47 12.97
CA ARG A 63 14.76 5.44 14.23
C ARG A 63 15.39 6.82 14.39
N TYR A 64 14.69 7.74 15.07
CA TYR A 64 15.40 8.76 15.83
C TYR A 64 16.06 8.03 16.99
N HIS A 65 17.32 7.64 16.80
CA HIS A 65 18.18 7.24 17.89
C HIS A 65 18.60 8.53 18.58
N ASP A 66 17.73 9.07 19.44
CA ASP A 66 18.14 10.09 20.39
C ASP A 66 18.92 9.38 21.50
N SER A 67 20.22 9.24 21.27
CA SER A 67 21.18 8.87 22.31
C SER A 67 21.67 10.15 22.97
N ARG A 68 20.83 10.72 23.85
CA ARG A 68 21.30 11.45 25.01
C ARG A 68 21.04 10.60 26.25
N LYS A 69 22.07 9.92 26.72
CA LYS A 69 22.36 9.77 28.16
C LYS A 69 23.83 9.45 28.34
#